data_AF-A0A965CV81-F1
#
_entry.id   AF-A0A965CV81-F1
#
_cell.length_a   1.000
_cell.length_b   1.000
_cell.length_c   1.000
_cell.angle_alpha   90.00
_cell.angle_beta   90.00
_cell.angle_gamma   90.00
#
_symmetry.space_group_name_H-M   'P 1'
#
loop_
_entity.id
_entity.type
_entity.pdbx_description
1 polymer ?
#
loop_
_entity_poly.entity_id
_entity_poly.type
_entity_poly.pdbx_seq_one_letter_code
_entity_poly.pdbx_strand_id
1 'polypeptide(L)'
;METTAPTYLEALKKSEAYSDSPQKIKFEETQGSYLFHADAQLYKIKKTGNEFASLAVKEVFCREECRLLMHYNPEWTAEVVTLNRTESGYRLAGKEGEIEEYVLKMENLPDRRFLSSLIKKKNAGPADLSLAAVQLANIHADSGMSVREGETGKAERFQALCDDMLYQMKRYFDPSITQPIIDMIRHPLDKFIHSKSNVFGKRLRKGRVVQGHGALLPEHIHIQGETVRFLSPHEVYKKYSVLDAAHDVATLMVELIVANEKELADHFLQKYKEASKDKDLESILPAYQTYCALKHGVLTCERKVALQDESLGPVALEYFNLATRFSRTISKD
;
A
#
# COMPACT_ATOMS: atom_id res chain seq x y z
N MET A 1 -11.22 -25.66 0.18
CA MET A 1 -10.60 -26.39 -0.93
C MET A 1 -9.11 -26.21 -0.77
N GLU A 2 -8.36 -27.28 -0.52
CA GLU A 2 -6.89 -27.22 -0.55
C GLU A 2 -6.50 -26.86 -1.98
N THR A 3 -6.05 -25.62 -2.16
CA THR A 3 -5.46 -25.18 -3.42
C THR A 3 -4.10 -25.84 -3.50
N THR A 4 -4.01 -26.91 -4.27
CA THR A 4 -2.72 -27.50 -4.65
C THR A 4 -1.88 -26.41 -5.29
N ALA A 5 -0.63 -26.28 -4.85
CA ALA A 5 0.28 -25.28 -5.35
C ALA A 5 0.37 -25.37 -6.89
N PRO A 6 0.33 -24.24 -7.63
CA PRO A 6 0.34 -24.28 -9.08
C PRO A 6 1.58 -25.01 -9.63
N THR A 7 1.37 -25.88 -10.62
CA THR A 7 2.44 -26.73 -11.16
C THR A 7 3.58 -25.95 -11.83
N TYR A 8 3.32 -24.71 -12.25
CA TYR A 8 4.33 -23.83 -12.84
C TYR A 8 5.38 -23.32 -11.84
N LEU A 9 5.12 -23.37 -10.52
CA LEU A 9 6.03 -22.80 -9.52
C LEU A 9 7.42 -23.44 -9.55
N GLU A 10 7.48 -24.78 -9.69
CA GLU A 10 8.76 -25.49 -9.76
C GLU A 10 9.49 -25.27 -11.08
N ALA A 11 8.76 -25.02 -12.17
CA ALA A 11 9.36 -24.68 -13.46
C ALA A 11 10.02 -23.30 -13.42
N LEU A 12 9.34 -22.31 -12.81
CA LEU A 12 9.85 -20.94 -12.69
C LEU A 12 11.03 -20.80 -11.71
N LYS A 13 11.37 -21.83 -10.93
CA LYS A 13 12.60 -21.87 -10.14
C LYS A 13 13.83 -22.27 -10.96
N LYS A 14 13.65 -22.64 -12.23
CA LYS A 14 14.73 -23.11 -13.13
C LYS A 14 14.89 -22.16 -14.31
N SER A 15 16.12 -22.03 -14.80
CA SER A 15 16.49 -21.02 -15.81
C SER A 15 15.85 -21.28 -17.18
N GLU A 16 15.48 -22.52 -17.49
CA GLU A 16 14.90 -22.92 -18.77
C GLU A 16 13.52 -22.29 -19.04
N ALA A 17 12.81 -21.87 -17.98
CA ALA A 17 11.55 -21.17 -18.12
C ALA A 17 11.69 -19.73 -18.62
N TYR A 18 12.91 -19.18 -18.65
CA TYR A 18 13.21 -17.79 -18.98
C TYR A 18 14.01 -17.69 -20.28
N SER A 19 13.62 -16.79 -21.17
CA SER A 19 14.33 -16.57 -22.44
C SER A 19 15.79 -16.13 -22.24
N ASP A 20 16.07 -15.37 -21.18
CA ASP A 20 17.40 -14.81 -20.92
C ASP A 20 18.29 -15.72 -20.04
N SER A 21 17.79 -16.91 -19.64
CA SER A 21 18.54 -17.92 -18.87
C SER A 21 19.28 -17.36 -17.64
N PRO A 22 18.54 -16.84 -16.63
CA PRO A 22 19.12 -16.23 -15.45
C PRO A 22 19.97 -17.25 -14.67
N GLN A 23 21.05 -16.77 -14.07
CA GLN A 23 21.98 -17.58 -13.27
C GLN A 23 21.47 -17.81 -11.86
N LYS A 24 20.77 -16.83 -11.28
CA LYS A 24 20.20 -16.92 -9.94
C LYS A 24 18.71 -16.62 -9.97
N ILE A 25 17.94 -17.54 -9.41
CA ILE A 25 16.50 -17.38 -9.19
C ILE A 25 16.24 -17.54 -7.69
N LYS A 26 15.71 -16.50 -7.05
CA LYS A 26 15.16 -16.57 -5.69
C LYS A 26 13.64 -16.51 -5.80
N PHE A 27 12.98 -17.54 -5.28
CA PHE A 27 11.53 -17.57 -5.12
C PHE A 27 11.13 -16.96 -3.78
N GLU A 28 10.10 -16.13 -3.79
CA GLU A 28 9.48 -15.54 -2.61
C GLU A 28 7.96 -15.57 -2.74
N GLU A 29 7.28 -15.95 -1.65
CA GLU A 29 5.83 -16.01 -1.59
C GLU A 29 5.31 -14.93 -0.64
N THR A 30 4.45 -14.05 -1.15
CA THR A 30 3.73 -13.04 -0.37
C THR A 30 2.30 -13.51 -0.11
N GLN A 31 1.50 -12.74 0.64
CA GLN A 31 0.08 -13.07 0.84
C GLN A 31 -0.70 -13.16 -0.49
N GLY A 32 -0.44 -12.25 -1.43
CA GLY A 32 -1.22 -12.11 -2.66
C GLY A 32 -0.48 -12.46 -3.96
N SER A 33 0.80 -12.79 -3.91
CA SER A 33 1.61 -13.01 -5.13
C SER A 33 2.77 -13.98 -4.91
N TYR A 34 3.18 -14.62 -6.00
CA TYR A 34 4.46 -15.32 -6.15
C TYR A 34 5.46 -14.39 -6.84
N LEU A 35 6.66 -14.28 -6.28
CA LEU A 35 7.74 -13.43 -6.77
C LEU A 35 8.94 -14.31 -7.17
N PHE A 36 9.48 -14.07 -8.35
CA PHE A 36 10.69 -14.72 -8.84
C PHE A 36 11.73 -13.65 -9.19
N HIS A 37 12.75 -13.54 -8.33
CA HIS A 37 13.89 -12.64 -8.53
C HIS A 37 14.93 -13.38 -9.38
N ALA A 38 14.94 -13.08 -10.67
CA ALA A 38 15.79 -13.70 -11.70
C ALA A 38 16.85 -12.69 -12.15
N ASP A 39 18.02 -12.73 -11.50
CA ASP A 39 19.11 -11.74 -11.66
C ASP A 39 18.61 -10.28 -11.61
N ALA A 40 18.62 -9.58 -12.75
CA ALA A 40 18.21 -8.18 -12.88
C ALA A 40 16.70 -7.98 -13.04
N GLN A 41 15.92 -9.06 -13.13
CA GLN A 41 14.48 -9.02 -13.40
C GLN A 41 13.68 -9.64 -12.25
N LEU A 42 12.53 -9.06 -11.95
CA LEU A 42 11.56 -9.56 -11.00
C LEU A 42 10.27 -9.90 -11.77
N TYR A 43 9.78 -11.11 -11.56
CA TYR A 43 8.54 -11.60 -12.13
C TYR A 43 7.51 -11.82 -11.02
N LYS A 44 6.39 -11.11 -11.08
CA LYS A 44 5.30 -11.17 -10.10
C LYS A 44 4.07 -11.81 -10.72
N ILE A 45 3.59 -12.88 -10.11
CA ILE A 45 2.37 -13.60 -10.48
C ILE A 45 1.37 -13.44 -9.33
N LYS A 46 0.18 -12.90 -9.61
CA LYS A 46 -0.88 -12.77 -8.60
C LYS A 46 -1.43 -14.16 -8.24
N LYS A 47 -1.71 -14.41 -6.97
CA LYS A 47 -2.36 -15.65 -6.54
C LYS A 47 -3.84 -15.61 -6.89
N THR A 48 -4.41 -16.76 -7.24
CA THR A 48 -5.85 -16.89 -7.44
C THR A 48 -6.56 -16.75 -6.10
N GLY A 49 -7.60 -15.92 -6.05
CA GLY A 49 -8.38 -15.64 -4.85
C GLY A 49 -9.61 -14.81 -5.20
N ASN A 50 -10.34 -14.31 -4.20
CA ASN A 50 -11.57 -13.54 -4.44
C ASN A 50 -11.35 -12.30 -5.32
N GLU A 51 -10.20 -11.65 -5.18
CA GLU A 51 -9.84 -10.44 -5.95
C GLU A 51 -9.34 -10.76 -7.36
N PHE A 52 -8.78 -11.96 -7.54
CA PHE A 52 -8.13 -12.42 -8.76
C PHE A 52 -8.73 -13.76 -9.20
N ALA A 53 -10.05 -13.77 -9.40
CA ALA A 53 -10.85 -14.98 -9.54
C ALA A 53 -10.69 -15.70 -10.90
N SER A 54 -10.16 -15.03 -11.92
CA SER A 54 -9.96 -15.60 -13.25
C SER A 54 -8.72 -15.02 -13.93
N LEU A 55 -8.24 -15.71 -14.97
CA LEU A 55 -7.11 -15.26 -15.78
C LEU A 55 -7.37 -13.89 -16.44
N ALA A 56 -8.59 -13.66 -16.94
CA ALA A 56 -8.97 -12.36 -17.52
C ALA A 56 -8.94 -11.23 -16.47
N VAL A 57 -9.38 -11.49 -15.24
CA VAL A 57 -9.31 -10.50 -14.14
C VAL A 57 -7.85 -10.23 -13.76
N LYS A 58 -7.02 -11.27 -13.71
CA LYS A 58 -5.57 -11.13 -13.46
C LYS A 58 -4.89 -10.30 -14.54
N GLU A 59 -5.25 -10.45 -15.81
CA GLU A 59 -4.74 -9.61 -16.89
C GLU A 59 -4.99 -8.13 -16.61
N VAL A 60 -6.25 -7.77 -16.32
CA VAL A 60 -6.68 -6.39 -16.09
C VAL A 60 -5.88 -5.78 -14.94
N PHE A 61 -5.74 -6.49 -13.82
CA PHE A 61 -5.02 -5.96 -12.67
C PHE A 61 -3.49 -5.99 -12.82
N CYS A 62 -2.90 -6.92 -13.57
CA CYS A 62 -1.49 -6.85 -13.92
C CYS A 62 -1.20 -5.63 -14.82
N ARG A 63 -2.08 -5.33 -15.78
CA ARG A 63 -1.96 -4.14 -16.64
C ARG A 63 -2.17 -2.84 -15.85
N GLU A 64 -3.13 -2.81 -14.94
CA GLU A 64 -3.36 -1.64 -14.10
C GLU A 64 -2.20 -1.40 -13.12
N GLU A 65 -1.68 -2.45 -12.46
CA GLU A 65 -0.48 -2.33 -11.63
C GLU A 65 0.71 -1.84 -12.46
N CYS A 66 0.93 -2.38 -13.66
CA CYS A 66 1.98 -1.92 -14.57
C CYS A 66 1.83 -0.42 -14.91
N ARG A 67 0.61 0.03 -15.26
CA ARG A 67 0.31 1.43 -15.56
C ARG A 67 0.60 2.33 -14.35
N LEU A 68 0.17 1.92 -13.16
CA LEU A 68 0.41 2.65 -11.93
C LEU A 68 1.91 2.69 -11.60
N LEU A 69 2.64 1.59 -11.71
CA LEU A 69 4.09 1.57 -11.46
C LEU A 69 4.84 2.57 -12.36
N MET A 70 4.51 2.62 -13.66
CA MET A 70 5.12 3.59 -14.57
C MET A 70 4.70 5.03 -14.24
N HIS A 71 3.48 5.25 -13.75
CA HIS A 71 3.03 6.57 -13.29
C HIS A 71 3.81 7.06 -12.06
N TYR A 72 4.04 6.19 -11.09
CA TYR A 72 4.82 6.51 -9.89
C TYR A 72 6.33 6.60 -10.18
N ASN A 73 6.80 5.90 -11.22
CA ASN A 73 8.22 5.71 -11.51
C ASN A 73 8.48 5.79 -13.03
N PRO A 74 8.45 6.98 -13.65
CA PRO A 74 8.54 7.12 -15.11
C PRO A 74 9.80 6.51 -15.75
N GLU A 75 10.90 6.45 -15.01
CA GLU A 75 12.17 5.88 -15.47
C GLU A 75 12.32 4.38 -15.15
N TRP A 76 11.33 3.75 -14.49
CA TRP A 76 11.39 2.35 -14.11
C TRP A 76 10.61 1.48 -15.10
N THR A 77 11.30 0.54 -15.73
CA THR A 77 10.71 -0.33 -16.74
C THR A 77 9.89 -1.45 -16.09
N ALA A 78 8.60 -1.48 -16.43
CA ALA A 78 7.69 -2.58 -16.11
C ALA A 78 6.87 -2.95 -17.35
N GLU A 79 6.59 -4.23 -17.54
CA GLU A 79 5.75 -4.75 -18.62
C GLU A 79 4.93 -5.96 -18.16
N VAL A 80 3.81 -6.22 -18.84
CA VAL A 80 3.03 -7.45 -18.63
C VAL A 80 3.42 -8.45 -19.69
N VAL A 81 3.94 -9.60 -19.27
CA VAL A 81 4.24 -10.76 -20.12
C VAL A 81 3.33 -11.92 -19.76
N THR A 82 3.31 -12.96 -20.59
CA THR A 82 2.56 -14.18 -20.34
C THR A 82 3.47 -15.29 -19.82
N LEU A 83 2.91 -16.17 -19.00
CA LEU A 83 3.45 -17.49 -18.74
C LEU A 83 2.66 -18.47 -19.59
N ASN A 84 3.33 -19.15 -20.52
CA ASN A 84 2.70 -20.08 -21.43
C ASN A 84 3.03 -21.52 -21.03
N ARG A 85 2.03 -22.39 -21.06
CA ARG A 85 2.17 -23.83 -20.98
C ARG A 85 2.34 -24.41 -22.39
N THR A 86 3.46 -25.10 -22.60
CA THR A 86 3.82 -25.77 -23.86
C THR A 86 3.93 -27.29 -23.64
N GLU A 87 4.13 -28.05 -24.71
CA GLU A 87 4.44 -29.49 -24.60
C GLU A 87 5.74 -29.76 -23.82
N SER A 88 6.69 -28.81 -23.86
CA SER A 88 7.99 -28.90 -23.21
C SER A 88 8.04 -28.34 -21.78
N GLY A 89 6.93 -27.80 -21.26
CA GLY A 89 6.85 -27.26 -19.91
C GLY A 89 6.24 -25.87 -19.85
N TYR A 90 6.86 -24.96 -19.10
CA TYR A 90 6.39 -23.58 -18.95
C TYR A 90 7.43 -22.59 -19.45
N ARG A 91 6.97 -21.53 -20.12
CA ARG A 91 7.84 -20.48 -20.65
C ARG A 91 7.30 -19.08 -20.40
N LEU A 92 8.12 -18.22 -19.80
CA LEU A 92 7.85 -16.80 -19.66
C LEU A 92 8.09 -16.06 -20.97
N ALA A 93 7.22 -15.10 -21.28
CA ALA A 93 7.23 -14.34 -22.51
C ALA A 93 7.27 -15.24 -23.77
N GLY A 94 6.62 -16.41 -23.71
CA GLY A 94 6.53 -17.35 -24.82
C GLY A 94 5.61 -16.83 -25.92
N LYS A 95 5.91 -17.19 -27.18
CA LYS A 95 5.06 -16.87 -28.35
C LYS A 95 4.07 -17.98 -28.69
N GLU A 96 4.18 -19.13 -28.03
CA GLU A 96 3.44 -20.36 -28.31
C GLU A 96 2.95 -20.99 -27.00
N GLY A 97 1.96 -21.86 -27.08
CA GLY A 97 1.36 -22.52 -25.92
C GLY A 97 0.17 -21.75 -25.32
N GLU A 98 -0.56 -22.43 -24.44
CA GLU A 98 -1.73 -21.87 -23.73
C GLU A 98 -1.26 -20.90 -22.64
N ILE A 99 -1.93 -19.75 -22.48
CA ILE A 99 -1.59 -18.79 -21.43
C ILE A 99 -2.10 -19.34 -20.09
N GLU A 100 -1.16 -19.63 -19.19
CA GLU A 100 -1.45 -20.09 -17.84
C GLU A 100 -1.63 -18.91 -16.88
N GLU A 101 -0.80 -17.86 -17.02
CA GLU A 101 -0.82 -16.68 -16.16
C GLU A 101 -0.38 -15.40 -16.90
N TYR A 102 -0.82 -14.26 -16.38
CA TYR A 102 -0.25 -12.94 -16.69
C TYR A 102 0.75 -12.54 -15.60
N VAL A 103 1.93 -12.11 -16.03
CA VAL A 103 3.09 -11.88 -15.17
C VAL A 103 3.56 -10.45 -15.32
N LEU A 104 3.66 -9.73 -14.22
CA LEU A 104 4.29 -8.42 -14.20
C LEU A 104 5.81 -8.61 -14.12
N LYS A 105 6.53 -8.18 -15.15
CA LYS A 105 7.99 -8.19 -15.25
C LYS A 105 8.52 -6.78 -15.03
N MET A 106 9.51 -6.63 -14.15
CA MET A 106 10.11 -5.34 -13.81
C MET A 106 11.58 -5.49 -13.39
N GLU A 107 12.34 -4.40 -13.35
CA GLU A 107 13.72 -4.43 -12.82
C GLU A 107 13.72 -4.88 -11.35
N ASN A 108 14.62 -5.82 -11.03
CA ASN A 108 14.77 -6.36 -9.69
C ASN A 108 15.53 -5.38 -8.78
N LEU A 109 14.89 -4.95 -7.70
CA LEU A 109 15.46 -3.96 -6.78
C LEU A 109 16.16 -4.63 -5.60
N PRO A 110 17.34 -4.16 -5.17
CA PRO A 110 18.06 -4.76 -4.07
C PRO A 110 17.34 -4.57 -2.71
N ASP A 111 16.92 -5.67 -2.08
CA ASP A 111 16.18 -5.72 -0.81
C ASP A 111 16.70 -4.78 0.30
N ARG A 112 18.03 -4.57 0.35
CA ARG A 112 18.71 -3.75 1.36
C ARG A 112 18.40 -2.24 1.26
N ARG A 113 17.76 -1.80 0.18
CA ARG A 113 17.46 -0.40 -0.13
C ARG A 113 15.98 -0.04 0.01
N PHE A 114 15.11 -1.00 0.35
CA PHE A 114 13.76 -0.66 0.79
C PHE A 114 13.79 0.07 2.14
N LEU A 115 12.89 1.04 2.33
CA LEU A 115 12.81 1.84 3.55
C LEU A 115 12.58 0.96 4.78
N SER A 116 11.78 -0.11 4.67
CA SER A 116 11.63 -1.12 5.74
C SER A 116 12.97 -1.74 6.16
N SER A 117 13.82 -2.10 5.20
CA SER A 117 15.18 -2.63 5.45
C SER A 117 16.11 -1.59 6.06
N LEU A 118 16.01 -0.33 5.60
CA LEU A 118 16.80 0.78 6.12
C LEU A 118 16.44 1.09 7.57
N ILE A 119 15.15 1.16 7.89
CA ILE A 119 14.64 1.35 9.26
C ILE A 119 15.10 0.21 10.17
N LYS A 120 14.88 -1.05 9.75
CA LYS A 120 15.30 -2.23 10.54
C LYS A 120 16.80 -2.23 10.87
N LYS A 121 17.62 -1.67 9.99
CA LYS A 121 19.08 -1.56 10.15
C LYS A 121 19.53 -0.23 10.76
N LYS A 122 18.60 0.67 11.12
CA LYS A 122 18.87 2.04 11.61
C LYS A 122 19.73 2.87 10.66
N ASN A 123 19.52 2.67 9.36
CA ASN A 123 20.23 3.34 8.27
C ASN A 123 19.33 4.33 7.50
N ALA A 124 18.04 4.41 7.84
CA ALA A 124 17.16 5.43 7.27
C ALA A 124 17.49 6.79 7.89
N GLY A 125 17.58 7.83 7.06
CA GLY A 125 17.90 9.19 7.50
C GLY A 125 16.94 10.25 6.96
N PRO A 126 17.02 11.49 7.47
CA PRO A 126 16.17 12.59 7.02
C PRO A 126 16.24 12.88 5.51
N ALA A 127 17.40 12.64 4.88
CA ALA A 127 17.58 12.81 3.44
C ALA A 127 16.68 11.85 2.64
N ASP A 128 16.61 10.58 3.06
CA ASP A 128 15.78 9.55 2.43
C ASP A 128 14.29 9.96 2.46
N LEU A 129 13.82 10.42 3.62
CA LEU A 129 12.43 10.87 3.79
C LEU A 129 12.15 12.19 3.07
N SER A 130 13.16 13.04 2.87
CA SER A 130 13.02 14.26 2.07
C SER A 130 12.77 13.91 0.60
N LEU A 131 13.55 12.99 0.05
CA LEU A 131 13.39 12.54 -1.34
C LEU A 131 12.02 11.90 -1.55
N ALA A 132 11.61 10.99 -0.65
CA ALA A 132 10.30 10.35 -0.72
C ALA A 132 9.16 11.37 -0.62
N ALA A 133 9.25 12.33 0.31
CA ALA A 133 8.24 13.37 0.47
C ALA A 133 8.08 14.26 -0.78
N VAL A 134 9.20 14.68 -1.37
CA VAL A 134 9.19 15.53 -2.56
C VAL A 134 8.62 14.78 -3.77
N GLN A 135 9.07 13.54 -4.01
CA GLN A 135 8.56 12.75 -5.13
C GLN A 135 7.07 12.45 -4.98
N LEU A 136 6.62 12.06 -3.79
CA LEU A 136 5.20 11.84 -3.52
C LEU A 136 4.37 13.11 -3.74
N ALA A 137 4.85 14.26 -3.27
CA ALA A 137 4.16 15.54 -3.48
C ALA A 137 4.02 15.90 -4.97
N ASN A 138 5.06 15.63 -5.77
CA ASN A 138 5.01 15.85 -7.22
C ASN A 138 3.99 14.92 -7.89
N ILE A 139 4.01 13.61 -7.56
CA ILE A 139 3.04 12.65 -8.09
C ILE A 139 1.61 13.05 -7.72
N HIS A 140 1.36 13.46 -6.47
CA HIS A 140 0.05 13.94 -6.05
C HIS A 140 -0.39 15.20 -6.80
N ALA A 141 0.53 16.12 -7.11
CA ALA A 141 0.20 17.31 -7.89
C ALA A 141 -0.28 16.97 -9.31
N ASP A 142 0.30 15.93 -9.91
CA ASP A 142 -0.04 15.48 -11.27
C ASP A 142 -1.21 14.48 -11.32
N SER A 143 -1.67 13.99 -10.15
CA SER A 143 -2.69 12.94 -10.03
C SER A 143 -4.06 13.44 -9.56
N GLY A 144 -4.30 14.76 -9.60
CA GLY A 144 -5.55 15.37 -9.13
C GLY A 144 -6.77 14.83 -9.89
N MET A 145 -7.80 14.42 -9.14
CA MET A 145 -9.04 13.89 -9.70
C MET A 145 -10.08 14.99 -9.91
N SER A 146 -10.93 14.85 -10.95
CA SER A 146 -12.10 15.71 -11.10
C SER A 146 -13.08 15.49 -9.94
N VAL A 147 -13.99 16.45 -9.72
CA VAL A 147 -15.04 16.32 -8.69
C VAL A 147 -15.86 15.04 -8.86
N ARG A 148 -16.12 14.63 -10.11
CA ARG A 148 -16.87 13.40 -10.42
C ARG A 148 -16.08 12.14 -10.08
N GLU A 149 -14.77 12.15 -10.30
CA GLU A 149 -13.90 10.99 -10.09
C GLU A 149 -13.47 10.83 -8.63
N GLY A 150 -13.26 11.97 -7.95
CA GLY A 150 -12.84 12.08 -6.55
C GLY A 150 -13.98 11.99 -5.54
N GLU A 151 -15.13 11.41 -5.93
CA GLU A 151 -16.30 11.25 -5.06
C GLU A 151 -15.97 10.48 -3.76
N THR A 152 -15.00 9.56 -3.83
CA THR A 152 -14.48 8.78 -2.69
C THR A 152 -13.72 9.61 -1.66
N GLY A 153 -13.26 10.81 -2.02
CA GLY A 153 -12.57 11.74 -1.12
C GLY A 153 -13.51 12.67 -0.32
N LYS A 154 -14.84 12.52 -0.47
CA LYS A 154 -15.81 13.27 0.32
C LYS A 154 -15.84 12.81 1.78
N ALA A 155 -16.26 13.71 2.67
CA ALA A 155 -16.34 13.47 4.11
C ALA A 155 -17.17 12.23 4.45
N GLU A 156 -18.32 12.04 3.80
CA GLU A 156 -19.23 10.92 4.04
C GLU A 156 -18.61 9.58 3.62
N ARG A 157 -17.82 9.57 2.54
CA ARG A 157 -17.11 8.37 2.08
C ARG A 157 -15.96 8.03 3.01
N PHE A 158 -15.23 9.03 3.48
CA PHE A 158 -14.19 8.84 4.48
C PHE A 158 -14.75 8.33 5.82
N GLN A 159 -15.88 8.88 6.27
CA GLN A 159 -16.58 8.39 7.47
C GLN A 159 -16.96 6.91 7.34
N ALA A 160 -17.55 6.52 6.21
CA ALA A 160 -17.91 5.13 5.95
C ALA A 160 -16.70 4.18 5.99
N LEU A 161 -15.51 4.63 5.54
CA LEU A 161 -14.27 3.84 5.67
C LEU A 161 -13.85 3.67 7.13
N CYS A 162 -13.98 4.72 7.93
CA CYS A 162 -13.68 4.67 9.36
C CYS A 162 -14.64 3.71 10.10
N ASP A 163 -15.93 3.79 9.78
CA ASP A 163 -16.96 2.90 10.35
C ASP A 163 -16.73 1.44 10.01
N ASP A 164 -16.32 1.14 8.77
CA ASP A 164 -15.97 -0.21 8.33
C ASP A 164 -14.81 -0.78 9.17
N MET A 165 -13.74 0.00 9.38
CA MET A 165 -12.60 -0.45 10.21
C MET A 165 -12.98 -0.63 11.68
N LEU A 166 -13.77 0.27 12.25
CA LEU A 166 -14.28 0.13 13.62
C LEU A 166 -15.20 -1.09 13.77
N TYR A 167 -16.01 -1.40 12.75
CA TYR A 167 -16.84 -2.58 12.72
C TYR A 167 -16.00 -3.86 12.64
N GLN A 168 -14.99 -3.89 11.77
CA GLN A 168 -14.09 -5.04 11.63
C GLN A 168 -13.25 -5.30 12.89
N MET A 169 -12.78 -4.24 13.56
CA MET A 169 -12.06 -4.32 14.83
C MET A 169 -12.79 -5.17 15.89
N LYS A 170 -14.14 -5.13 15.92
CA LYS A 170 -14.97 -5.89 16.87
C LYS A 170 -14.76 -7.40 16.80
N ARG A 171 -14.24 -7.92 15.69
CA ARG A 171 -14.07 -9.37 15.46
C ARG A 171 -12.88 -9.96 16.21
N TYR A 172 -11.93 -9.12 16.66
CA TYR A 172 -10.63 -9.58 17.17
C TYR A 172 -10.45 -9.42 18.67
N PHE A 173 -11.39 -8.76 19.36
CA PHE A 173 -11.28 -8.45 20.78
C PHE A 173 -12.61 -8.74 21.50
N ASP A 174 -12.52 -8.96 22.81
CA ASP A 174 -13.71 -9.20 23.64
C ASP A 174 -14.65 -7.97 23.61
N PRO A 175 -15.96 -8.15 23.34
CA PRO A 175 -16.91 -7.04 23.27
C PRO A 175 -16.93 -6.13 24.50
N SER A 176 -16.70 -6.67 25.70
CA SER A 176 -16.70 -5.92 26.96
C SER A 176 -15.55 -4.92 27.07
N ILE A 177 -14.43 -5.18 26.38
CA ILE A 177 -13.25 -4.31 26.33
C ILE A 177 -13.32 -3.38 25.11
N THR A 178 -13.92 -3.87 24.02
CA THR A 178 -13.84 -3.23 22.70
C THR A 178 -14.78 -2.06 22.55
N GLN A 179 -15.99 -2.14 23.09
CA GLN A 179 -17.01 -1.10 22.86
C GLN A 179 -16.60 0.28 23.42
N PRO A 180 -16.07 0.40 24.66
CA PRO A 180 -15.56 1.68 25.16
C PRO A 180 -14.42 2.26 24.30
N ILE A 181 -13.49 1.43 23.80
CA ILE A 181 -12.38 1.87 22.94
C ILE A 181 -12.91 2.39 21.60
N ILE A 182 -13.84 1.66 20.98
CA ILE A 182 -14.50 2.09 19.76
C ILE A 182 -15.19 3.44 19.97
N ASP A 183 -15.89 3.62 21.08
CA ASP A 183 -16.60 4.87 21.36
C ASP A 183 -15.61 6.03 21.57
N MET A 184 -14.47 5.79 22.22
CA MET A 184 -13.38 6.77 22.39
C MET A 184 -12.73 7.19 21.06
N ILE A 185 -12.81 6.38 20.02
CA ILE A 185 -12.28 6.70 18.68
C ILE A 185 -13.38 7.33 17.81
N ARG A 186 -14.56 6.70 17.78
CA ARG A 186 -15.68 7.08 16.92
C ARG A 186 -16.20 8.47 17.22
N HIS A 187 -16.51 8.79 18.48
CA HIS A 187 -17.17 10.06 18.81
C HIS A 187 -16.34 11.29 18.41
N PRO A 188 -15.03 11.37 18.72
CA PRO A 188 -14.17 12.44 18.21
C PRO A 188 -14.13 12.52 16.69
N LEU A 189 -13.99 11.36 16.04
CA LEU A 189 -13.81 11.27 14.60
C LEU A 189 -15.07 11.73 13.85
N ASP A 190 -16.24 11.28 14.25
CA ASP A 190 -17.53 11.70 13.68
C ASP A 190 -17.74 13.19 13.84
N LYS A 191 -17.52 13.72 15.06
CA LYS A 191 -17.65 15.16 15.34
C LYS A 191 -16.73 15.99 14.44
N PHE A 192 -15.49 15.55 14.25
CA PHE A 192 -14.52 16.26 13.42
C PHE A 192 -14.81 16.15 11.93
N ILE A 193 -15.16 14.98 11.43
CA ILE A 193 -15.52 14.82 10.02
C ILE A 193 -16.71 15.73 9.69
N HIS A 194 -17.70 15.79 10.59
CA HIS A 194 -18.84 16.69 10.46
C HIS A 194 -18.40 18.18 10.49
N SER A 195 -17.61 18.60 11.49
CA SER A 195 -17.19 20.01 11.62
C SER A 195 -16.24 20.47 10.51
N LYS A 196 -15.45 19.56 9.93
CA LYS A 196 -14.51 19.83 8.85
C LYS A 196 -15.05 19.49 7.46
N SER A 197 -16.35 19.19 7.29
CA SER A 197 -16.93 18.82 5.98
C SER A 197 -16.59 19.83 4.86
N ASN A 198 -16.60 21.13 5.17
CA ASN A 198 -16.17 22.18 4.25
C ASN A 198 -14.70 22.06 3.78
N VAL A 199 -13.81 21.58 4.67
CA VAL A 199 -12.40 21.34 4.35
C VAL A 199 -12.27 20.16 3.39
N PHE A 200 -12.96 19.04 3.62
CA PHE A 200 -12.98 17.91 2.67
C PHE A 200 -13.44 18.36 1.27
N GLY A 201 -14.54 19.13 1.20
CA GLY A 201 -15.02 19.68 -0.08
C GLY A 201 -14.02 20.65 -0.73
N LYS A 202 -13.33 21.47 0.06
CA LYS A 202 -12.26 22.37 -0.41
C LYS A 202 -11.06 21.60 -0.95
N ARG A 203 -10.67 20.51 -0.29
CA ARG A 203 -9.57 19.63 -0.70
C ARG A 203 -9.86 18.97 -2.06
N LEU A 204 -11.08 18.45 -2.26
CA LEU A 204 -11.52 17.95 -3.56
C LEU A 204 -11.42 19.03 -4.66
N ARG A 205 -11.96 20.24 -4.42
CA ARG A 205 -11.88 21.35 -5.40
C ARG A 205 -10.46 21.83 -5.70
N LYS A 206 -9.53 21.62 -4.77
CA LYS A 206 -8.10 21.97 -4.93
C LYS A 206 -7.26 20.85 -5.52
N GLY A 207 -7.87 19.75 -5.99
CA GLY A 207 -7.15 18.61 -6.54
C GLY A 207 -6.32 17.84 -5.51
N ARG A 208 -6.70 17.89 -4.22
CA ARG A 208 -6.04 17.11 -3.16
C ARG A 208 -6.61 15.71 -3.02
N VAL A 209 -7.73 15.43 -3.67
CA VAL A 209 -8.18 14.06 -3.93
C VAL A 209 -7.52 13.61 -5.22
N VAL A 210 -6.77 12.52 -5.14
CA VAL A 210 -5.82 12.07 -6.17
C VAL A 210 -6.02 10.59 -6.48
N GLN A 211 -5.49 10.13 -7.62
CA GLN A 211 -5.18 8.70 -7.78
C GLN A 211 -3.93 8.38 -6.95
N GLY A 212 -4.14 8.15 -5.66
CA GLY A 212 -3.10 7.93 -4.66
C GLY A 212 -2.58 6.49 -4.64
N HIS A 213 -1.64 6.25 -3.75
CA HIS A 213 -0.95 4.97 -3.62
C HIS A 213 -1.80 3.97 -2.85
N GLY A 214 -2.50 4.41 -1.79
CA GLY A 214 -3.44 3.61 -1.00
C GLY A 214 -2.81 2.58 -0.07
N ALA A 215 -1.48 2.44 -0.13
CA ALA A 215 -0.67 1.45 0.58
C ALA A 215 0.80 1.87 0.67
N LEU A 216 1.06 3.15 0.99
CA LEU A 216 2.41 3.74 1.05
C LEU A 216 3.21 3.24 2.27
N LEU A 217 3.56 1.96 2.26
CA LEU A 217 4.26 1.25 3.31
C LEU A 217 5.78 1.35 3.14
N PRO A 218 6.59 1.26 4.21
CA PRO A 218 8.05 1.28 4.11
C PRO A 218 8.64 0.20 3.18
N GLU A 219 8.04 -0.99 3.10
CA GLU A 219 8.44 -2.05 2.16
C GLU A 219 8.10 -1.75 0.70
N HIS A 220 7.30 -0.72 0.43
CA HIS A 220 6.92 -0.27 -0.89
C HIS A 220 7.71 0.96 -1.36
N ILE A 221 8.66 1.44 -0.55
CA ILE A 221 9.50 2.60 -0.86
C ILE A 221 10.94 2.12 -1.00
N HIS A 222 11.50 2.19 -2.20
CA HIS A 222 12.89 1.84 -2.48
C HIS A 222 13.72 3.11 -2.68
N ILE A 223 14.87 3.21 -2.01
CA ILE A 223 15.70 4.41 -1.99
C ILE A 223 17.15 4.05 -2.35
N GLN A 224 17.64 4.57 -3.46
CA GLN A 224 19.00 4.34 -3.93
C GLN A 224 19.62 5.61 -4.50
N GLY A 225 20.57 6.18 -3.75
CA GLY A 225 21.12 7.49 -4.09
C GLY A 225 20.04 8.54 -4.00
N GLU A 226 19.83 9.30 -5.07
CA GLU A 226 18.77 10.31 -5.17
C GLU A 226 17.46 9.77 -5.76
N THR A 227 17.44 8.50 -6.18
CA THR A 227 16.27 7.87 -6.79
C THR A 227 15.38 7.24 -5.73
N VAL A 228 14.12 7.66 -5.68
CA VAL A 228 13.06 6.98 -4.92
C VAL A 228 12.11 6.27 -5.88
N ARG A 229 11.70 5.07 -5.52
CA ARG A 229 10.69 4.30 -6.25
C ARG A 229 9.55 3.88 -5.32
N PHE A 230 8.32 4.04 -5.78
CA PHE A 230 7.11 3.62 -5.07
C PHE A 230 6.48 2.41 -5.75
N LEU A 231 6.25 1.34 -5.01
CA LEU A 231 5.85 0.03 -5.54
C LEU A 231 4.50 -0.41 -4.97
N SER A 232 3.84 -1.37 -5.63
CA SER A 232 2.59 -1.96 -5.15
C SER A 232 1.49 -0.95 -4.78
N PRO A 233 1.19 0.05 -5.64
CA PRO A 233 0.03 0.91 -5.43
C PRO A 233 -1.25 0.09 -5.48
N HIS A 234 -2.22 0.45 -4.66
CA HIS A 234 -3.49 -0.27 -4.58
C HIS A 234 -4.26 -0.11 -5.90
N GLU A 235 -4.57 -1.24 -6.54
CA GLU A 235 -5.18 -1.29 -7.87
C GLU A 235 -6.60 -1.85 -7.86
N VAL A 236 -6.96 -2.61 -6.81
CA VAL A 236 -8.18 -3.42 -6.80
C VAL A 236 -9.43 -2.58 -6.54
N TYR A 237 -9.47 -1.86 -5.42
CA TYR A 237 -10.65 -1.11 -5.02
C TYR A 237 -10.42 0.39 -5.17
N LYS A 238 -11.25 1.02 -6.02
CA LYS A 238 -11.23 2.47 -6.25
C LYS A 238 -11.32 3.30 -4.97
N LYS A 239 -12.03 2.81 -3.94
CA LYS A 239 -12.12 3.48 -2.63
C LYS A 239 -10.79 3.61 -1.88
N TYR A 240 -9.78 2.82 -2.26
CA TYR A 240 -8.43 2.85 -1.69
C TYR A 240 -7.39 3.43 -2.66
N SER A 241 -7.69 3.55 -3.96
CA SER A 241 -6.78 4.14 -4.95
C SER A 241 -7.14 5.57 -5.36
N VAL A 242 -8.40 5.98 -5.18
CA VAL A 242 -8.82 7.37 -5.27
C VAL A 242 -9.11 7.89 -3.87
N LEU A 243 -8.20 8.70 -3.34
CA LEU A 243 -8.14 9.09 -1.94
C LEU A 243 -7.72 10.56 -1.81
N ASP A 244 -7.91 11.13 -0.63
CA ASP A 244 -7.25 12.39 -0.30
C ASP A 244 -5.77 12.12 -0.04
N ALA A 245 -4.86 12.90 -0.65
CA ALA A 245 -3.41 12.78 -0.50
C ALA A 245 -2.92 12.72 0.96
N ALA A 246 -3.69 13.25 1.91
CA ALA A 246 -3.43 13.12 3.34
C ALA A 246 -3.43 11.66 3.83
N HIS A 247 -4.16 10.75 3.16
CA HIS A 247 -4.17 9.32 3.47
C HIS A 247 -2.79 8.69 3.24
N ASP A 248 -2.17 8.89 2.07
CA ASP A 248 -0.84 8.32 1.80
C ASP A 248 0.22 8.86 2.76
N VAL A 249 0.16 10.17 3.05
CA VAL A 249 1.01 10.80 4.07
C VAL A 249 0.79 10.16 5.45
N ALA A 250 -0.47 10.01 5.86
CA ALA A 250 -0.83 9.41 7.14
C ALA A 250 -0.37 7.96 7.24
N THR A 251 -0.51 7.15 6.18
CA THR A 251 -0.06 5.76 6.16
C THR A 251 1.42 5.66 6.48
N LEU A 252 2.29 6.38 5.74
CA LEU A 252 3.73 6.30 5.99
C LEU A 252 4.10 6.84 7.39
N MET A 253 3.46 7.93 7.83
CA MET A 253 3.71 8.46 9.18
C MET A 253 3.35 7.46 10.28
N VAL A 254 2.20 6.78 10.17
CA VAL A 254 1.77 5.79 11.15
C VAL A 254 2.75 4.61 11.20
N GLU A 255 3.18 4.11 10.04
CA GLU A 255 4.17 3.02 9.94
C GLU A 255 5.52 3.41 10.54
N LEU A 256 6.00 4.63 10.26
CA LEU A 256 7.24 5.14 10.88
C LEU A 256 7.12 5.24 12.40
N ILE A 257 5.97 5.70 12.92
CA ILE A 257 5.75 5.80 14.37
C ILE A 257 5.73 4.42 15.03
N VAL A 258 5.06 3.42 14.44
CA VAL A 258 5.09 2.04 14.93
C VAL A 258 6.50 1.45 14.86
N ALA A 259 7.28 1.83 13.86
CA ALA A 259 8.69 1.46 13.77
C ALA A 259 9.60 2.22 14.75
N ASN A 260 9.05 3.05 15.64
CA ASN A 260 9.77 3.93 16.58
C ASN A 260 10.60 5.05 15.92
N GLU A 261 10.25 5.46 14.71
CA GLU A 261 10.92 6.48 13.90
C GLU A 261 10.10 7.78 13.82
N LYS A 262 9.62 8.28 14.97
CA LYS A 262 8.76 9.47 15.03
C LYS A 262 9.45 10.71 14.44
N GLU A 263 10.74 10.90 14.69
CA GLU A 263 11.48 12.06 14.16
C GLU A 263 11.55 12.04 12.62
N LEU A 264 11.71 10.85 12.03
CA LEU A 264 11.64 10.69 10.58
C LEU A 264 10.23 10.92 10.04
N ALA A 265 9.18 10.51 10.77
CA ALA A 265 7.79 10.79 10.41
C ALA A 265 7.49 12.30 10.39
N ASP A 266 7.93 13.03 11.42
CA ASP A 266 7.77 14.48 11.51
C ASP A 266 8.56 15.19 10.39
N HIS A 267 9.78 14.74 10.10
CA HIS A 267 10.60 15.27 9.01
C HIS A 267 9.97 15.03 7.64
N PHE A 268 9.46 13.82 7.38
CA PHE A 268 8.71 13.48 6.18
C PHE A 268 7.51 14.42 5.97
N LEU A 269 6.69 14.61 7.01
CA LEU A 269 5.54 15.50 6.94
C LEU A 269 5.95 16.93 6.59
N GLN A 270 6.99 17.45 7.24
CA GLN A 270 7.46 18.81 7.00
C GLN A 270 7.92 18.99 5.55
N LYS A 271 8.67 18.04 5.01
CA LYS A 271 9.12 18.08 3.61
C LYS A 271 7.97 17.92 2.61
N TYR A 272 7.00 17.07 2.92
CA TYR A 272 5.82 16.93 2.07
C TYR A 272 5.00 18.22 2.05
N LYS A 273 4.82 18.90 3.19
CA LYS A 273 4.13 20.20 3.27
C LYS A 273 4.83 21.28 2.46
N GLU A 274 6.16 21.37 2.57
CA GLU A 274 6.99 22.33 1.82
C GLU A 274 6.82 22.14 0.30
N ALA A 275 6.92 20.90 -0.17
CA ALA A 275 6.81 20.57 -1.58
C ALA A 275 5.37 20.73 -2.12
N SER A 276 4.39 20.16 -1.42
CA SER A 276 2.99 20.17 -1.87
C SER A 276 2.28 21.52 -1.71
N LYS A 277 2.79 22.39 -0.83
CA LYS A 277 2.15 23.66 -0.43
C LYS A 277 0.72 23.47 0.09
N ASP A 278 0.41 22.29 0.65
CA ASP A 278 -0.91 21.96 1.17
C ASP A 278 -1.13 22.58 2.55
N LYS A 279 -1.66 23.81 2.55
CA LYS A 279 -1.97 24.57 3.78
C LYS A 279 -3.06 23.93 4.64
N ASP A 280 -3.89 23.06 4.05
CA ASP A 280 -5.03 22.46 4.75
C ASP A 280 -4.66 21.07 5.32
N LEU A 281 -3.45 20.54 5.03
CA LEU A 281 -3.03 19.18 5.40
C LEU A 281 -3.04 18.93 6.91
N GLU A 282 -2.37 19.78 7.69
CA GLU A 282 -2.28 19.59 9.15
C GLU A 282 -3.65 19.59 9.81
N SER A 283 -4.59 20.38 9.26
CA SER A 283 -5.95 20.49 9.79
C SER A 283 -6.82 19.26 9.57
N ILE A 284 -6.38 18.29 8.75
CA ILE A 284 -7.13 17.05 8.44
C ILE A 284 -6.33 15.79 8.75
N LEU A 285 -5.00 15.89 8.80
CA LEU A 285 -4.08 14.78 8.95
C LEU A 285 -4.39 13.87 10.15
N PRO A 286 -4.72 14.37 11.35
CA PRO A 286 -5.02 13.50 12.49
C PRO A 286 -6.17 12.52 12.23
N ALA A 287 -7.18 12.90 11.45
CA ALA A 287 -8.28 12.00 11.10
C ALA A 287 -7.81 10.87 10.18
N TYR A 288 -6.99 11.20 9.17
CA TYR A 288 -6.38 10.17 8.32
C TYR A 288 -5.39 9.29 9.10
N GLN A 289 -4.61 9.83 10.04
CA GLN A 289 -3.75 9.02 10.91
C GLN A 289 -4.56 8.07 11.79
N THR A 290 -5.70 8.52 12.32
CA THR A 290 -6.64 7.67 13.07
C THR A 290 -7.15 6.53 12.19
N TYR A 291 -7.59 6.85 10.97
CA TYR A 291 -8.06 5.85 10.00
C TYR A 291 -6.97 4.85 9.61
N CYS A 292 -5.77 5.31 9.27
CA CYS A 292 -4.65 4.45 8.90
C CYS A 292 -4.25 3.55 10.07
N ALA A 293 -4.19 4.07 11.29
CA ALA A 293 -3.92 3.26 12.48
C ALA A 293 -5.01 2.18 12.68
N LEU A 294 -6.30 2.50 12.51
CA LEU A 294 -7.37 1.50 12.55
C LEU A 294 -7.21 0.43 11.46
N LYS A 295 -7.00 0.86 10.21
CA LYS A 295 -6.84 -0.03 9.05
C LYS A 295 -5.68 -1.00 9.26
N HIS A 296 -4.52 -0.50 9.64
CA HIS A 296 -3.32 -1.32 9.82
C HIS A 296 -3.43 -2.22 11.07
N GLY A 297 -4.11 -1.78 12.13
CA GLY A 297 -4.48 -2.63 13.27
C GLY A 297 -5.35 -3.82 12.85
N VAL A 298 -6.41 -3.58 12.08
CA VAL A 298 -7.30 -4.63 11.55
C VAL A 298 -6.53 -5.59 10.63
N LEU A 299 -5.77 -5.06 9.66
CA LEU A 299 -4.96 -5.87 8.74
C LEU A 299 -3.93 -6.73 9.49
N THR A 300 -3.34 -6.20 10.57
CA THR A 300 -2.41 -6.95 11.43
C THR A 300 -3.12 -8.08 12.17
N CYS A 301 -4.35 -7.87 12.64
CA CYS A 301 -5.18 -8.93 13.20
C CYS A 301 -5.57 -10.00 12.17
N GLU A 302 -5.92 -9.61 10.94
CA GLU A 302 -6.20 -10.55 9.86
C GLU A 302 -4.98 -11.42 9.56
N ARG A 303 -3.80 -10.78 9.45
CA ARG A 303 -2.53 -11.47 9.21
C ARG A 303 -2.17 -12.40 10.38
N LYS A 304 -2.38 -11.98 11.62
CA LYS A 304 -2.23 -12.81 12.82
C LYS A 304 -3.01 -14.11 12.67
N VAL A 305 -4.29 -14.02 12.32
CA VAL A 305 -5.18 -15.19 12.17
C VAL A 305 -4.75 -16.06 10.99
N ALA A 306 -4.45 -15.46 9.84
CA ALA A 306 -4.08 -16.18 8.63
C ALA A 306 -2.75 -16.95 8.79
N LEU A 307 -1.78 -16.38 9.51
CA LEU A 307 -0.46 -16.98 9.73
C LEU A 307 -0.35 -17.77 11.04
N GLN A 308 -1.37 -17.72 11.91
CA GLN A 308 -1.30 -18.26 13.27
C GLN A 308 -0.11 -17.71 14.08
N ASP A 309 0.23 -16.43 13.85
CA ASP A 309 1.40 -15.78 14.44
C ASP A 309 1.00 -14.84 15.58
N GLU A 310 1.03 -15.37 16.80
CA GLU A 310 0.66 -14.62 18.02
C GLU A 310 1.53 -13.37 18.27
N SER A 311 2.74 -13.29 17.68
CA SER A 311 3.62 -12.13 17.83
C SER A 311 3.04 -10.85 17.21
N LEU A 312 2.08 -10.98 16.29
CA LEU A 312 1.38 -9.86 15.66
C LEU A 312 0.29 -9.23 16.56
N GLY A 313 -0.12 -9.90 17.64
CA GLY A 313 -1.12 -9.38 18.57
C GLY A 313 -0.71 -8.04 19.23
N PRO A 314 0.47 -7.97 19.87
CA PRO A 314 0.99 -6.71 20.43
C PRO A 314 1.13 -5.60 19.38
N VAL A 315 1.55 -5.93 18.16
CA VAL A 315 1.69 -4.96 17.05
C VAL A 315 0.32 -4.38 16.67
N ALA A 316 -0.70 -5.22 16.53
CA ALA A 316 -2.06 -4.75 16.28
C ALA A 316 -2.58 -3.82 17.39
N LEU A 317 -2.28 -4.14 18.65
CA LEU A 317 -2.66 -3.29 19.78
C LEU A 317 -1.96 -1.93 19.77
N GLU A 318 -0.70 -1.87 19.31
CA GLU A 318 0.02 -0.61 19.13
C GLU A 318 -0.68 0.31 18.13
N TYR A 319 -1.14 -0.23 17.00
CA TYR A 319 -1.95 0.50 16.04
C TYR A 319 -3.26 1.05 16.65
N PHE A 320 -4.02 0.25 17.40
CA PHE A 320 -5.25 0.73 18.04
C PHE A 320 -4.99 1.79 19.13
N ASN A 321 -3.87 1.67 19.84
CA ASN A 321 -3.42 2.70 20.79
C ASN A 321 -3.08 4.01 20.06
N LEU A 322 -2.41 3.94 18.90
CA LEU A 322 -2.15 5.12 18.06
C LEU A 322 -3.46 5.74 17.55
N ALA A 323 -4.41 4.93 17.08
CA ALA A 323 -5.73 5.42 16.65
C ALA A 323 -6.42 6.21 17.78
N THR A 324 -6.38 5.69 19.02
CA THR A 324 -6.92 6.38 20.20
C THR A 324 -6.16 7.68 20.55
N ARG A 325 -4.85 7.73 20.33
CA ARG A 325 -4.05 8.95 20.56
C ARG A 325 -4.38 10.02 19.53
N PHE A 326 -4.46 9.67 18.25
CA PHE A 326 -4.81 10.59 17.17
C PHE A 326 -6.28 11.05 17.27
N SER A 327 -7.22 10.18 17.66
CA SER A 327 -8.61 10.61 17.87
C SER A 327 -8.74 11.66 18.98
N ARG A 328 -7.85 11.66 19.97
CA ARG A 328 -7.83 12.68 21.03
C ARG A 328 -7.24 14.01 20.60
N THR A 329 -6.33 14.06 19.63
CA THR A 329 -5.81 15.33 19.11
C THR A 329 -6.88 16.07 18.32
N ILE A 330 -7.69 15.32 17.59
CA ILE A 330 -8.86 15.79 16.86
C ILE A 330 -9.90 16.47 17.77
N SER A 331 -10.13 15.95 18.98
CA SER A 331 -11.13 16.49 19.93
C SER A 331 -10.80 17.87 20.50
N LYS A 332 -9.58 18.38 20.31
CA LYS A 332 -9.12 19.65 20.89
C LYS A 332 -9.38 20.87 20.01
N ASP A 333 -9.80 20.65 18.75
CA ASP A 333 -10.19 21.66 17.77
C ASP A 333 -11.71 21.87 17.72
#